data_AF-A0A632GBD1-F1
#
_entry.id   AF-A0A632GBD1-F1
#
_cell.length_a   1.000
_cell.length_b   1.000
_cell.length_c   1.000
_cell.angle_alpha   90.00
_cell.angle_beta   90.00
_cell.angle_gamma   90.00
#
_symmetry.space_group_name_H-M   'P 1'
#
loop_
_entity.id
_entity.type
_entity.pdbx_description
1 polymer ?
#
loop_
_entity_poly.entity_id
_entity_poly.type
_entity_poly.pdbx_seq_one_letter_code
_entity_poly.pdbx_strand_id
1 'polypeptide(L)'
;MLTEKYDFRITDQMTILLRPHWIANDSYREKCKMLVLNRSKGEIHKVDFSKLTDYIKEGDVICFNDSTIINHMFICKTTVTRCLESAYSREHNCLKASSGWTALYIHPGYQLKVVDCLLTNLHQPKTTHMVLTGQFAGVDLLIKAYTSEHIQSCQFDMFGDCMLIIQDEGQG
;
A
#
# COMPACT_ATOMS: atom_id res chain seq x y z
N MET A 1 -7.26 -12.73 -17.78
CA MET A 1 -7.35 -11.31 -17.36
C MET A 1 -6.21 -10.96 -16.41
N LEU A 2 -5.80 -9.68 -16.35
CA LEU A 2 -4.71 -9.19 -15.48
C LEU A 2 -4.94 -9.47 -13.97
N THR A 3 -6.20 -9.64 -13.58
CA THR A 3 -6.67 -9.83 -12.20
C THR A 3 -6.70 -11.30 -11.75
N GLU A 4 -6.66 -12.27 -12.67
CA GLU A 4 -6.79 -13.72 -12.36
C GLU A 4 -5.63 -14.27 -11.51
N LYS A 5 -4.45 -13.63 -11.56
CA LYS A 5 -3.31 -13.98 -10.71
C LYS A 5 -3.56 -13.71 -9.22
N TYR A 6 -4.58 -12.90 -8.90
CA TYR A 6 -4.96 -12.53 -7.54
C TYR A 6 -6.28 -13.19 -7.14
N ASP A 7 -6.31 -14.53 -7.26
CA ASP A 7 -7.43 -15.36 -6.87
C ASP A 7 -7.13 -16.12 -5.58
N PHE A 8 -7.69 -15.63 -4.48
CA PHE A 8 -7.56 -16.21 -3.14
C PHE A 8 -8.88 -15.97 -2.39
N ARG A 9 -9.11 -16.70 -1.30
CA ARG A 9 -10.36 -16.63 -0.54
C ARG A 9 -10.25 -15.65 0.63
N ILE A 10 -11.19 -14.71 0.70
CA ILE A 10 -11.54 -13.94 1.89
C ILE A 10 -12.90 -14.47 2.36
N THR A 11 -13.14 -14.51 3.68
CA THR A 11 -14.48 -14.83 4.22
C THR A 11 -15.23 -13.55 4.59
N ASP A 12 -16.56 -13.57 4.60
CA ASP A 12 -17.37 -12.38 4.91
C ASP A 12 -17.05 -11.80 6.30
N GLN A 13 -16.66 -12.65 7.26
CA GLN A 13 -16.23 -12.26 8.61
C GLN A 13 -14.96 -11.39 8.63
N MET A 14 -14.16 -11.44 7.56
CA MET A 14 -12.95 -10.67 7.39
C MET A 14 -13.20 -9.31 6.73
N THR A 15 -14.41 -8.95 6.32
CA THR A 15 -14.67 -7.70 5.57
C THR A 15 -15.55 -6.71 6.34
N ILE A 16 -15.14 -5.43 6.41
CA ILE A 16 -15.93 -4.36 7.05
C ILE A 16 -16.61 -3.52 5.96
N LEU A 17 -17.84 -3.91 5.61
CA LEU A 17 -18.59 -3.37 4.45
C LEU A 17 -19.22 -1.99 4.64
N LEU A 18 -19.36 -1.51 5.88
CA LEU A 18 -20.02 -0.23 6.22
C LEU A 18 -19.15 0.54 7.20
N ARG A 19 -19.24 1.88 7.20
CA ARG A 19 -18.64 2.71 8.25
C ARG A 19 -19.38 2.43 9.56
N PRO A 20 -18.79 1.68 10.51
CA PRO A 20 -19.47 1.36 11.75
C PRO A 20 -19.51 2.61 12.62
N HIS A 21 -20.56 2.77 13.42
CA HIS A 21 -20.69 3.91 14.34
C HIS A 21 -19.51 4.00 15.32
N TRP A 22 -18.85 2.88 15.64
CA TRP A 22 -17.67 2.82 16.49
C TRP A 22 -16.36 3.30 15.82
N ILE A 23 -16.28 3.47 14.49
CA ILE A 23 -15.10 4.07 13.83
C ILE A 23 -15.01 5.59 14.02
N ALA A 24 -16.11 6.23 14.43
CA ALA A 24 -16.07 7.62 14.89
C ALA A 24 -15.39 7.78 16.27
N ASN A 25 -15.00 6.68 16.91
CA ASN A 25 -14.36 6.65 18.21
C ASN A 25 -12.91 6.14 18.03
N ASP A 26 -11.90 6.97 18.32
CA ASP A 26 -10.50 6.73 17.92
C ASP A 26 -9.91 5.40 18.45
N SER A 27 -10.46 4.87 19.54
CA SER A 27 -10.11 3.57 20.16
C SER A 27 -10.14 2.35 19.21
N TYR A 28 -10.72 2.44 18.02
CA TYR A 28 -10.59 1.40 17.00
C TYR A 28 -9.31 1.54 16.14
N ARG A 29 -8.84 2.76 15.86
CA ARG A 29 -7.58 2.99 15.13
C ARG A 29 -6.39 2.36 15.85
N GLU A 30 -6.41 2.37 17.17
CA GLU A 30 -5.40 1.77 18.05
C GLU A 30 -5.30 0.24 17.91
N LYS A 31 -6.34 -0.42 17.40
CA LYS A 31 -6.42 -1.89 17.25
C LYS A 31 -6.13 -2.39 15.84
N CYS A 32 -6.03 -1.47 14.88
CA CYS A 32 -5.68 -1.76 13.49
C CYS A 32 -4.36 -2.54 13.43
N LYS A 33 -4.34 -3.62 12.66
CA LYS A 33 -3.14 -4.39 12.34
C LYS A 33 -2.52 -3.89 11.05
N MET A 34 -1.22 -4.10 10.94
CA MET A 34 -0.43 -3.80 9.76
C MET A 34 0.34 -5.05 9.35
N LEU A 35 0.06 -5.53 8.13
CA LEU A 35 0.85 -6.58 7.50
C LEU A 35 2.05 -5.95 6.81
N VAL A 36 3.26 -6.31 7.23
CA VAL A 36 4.49 -5.75 6.66
C VAL A 36 5.06 -6.75 5.66
N LEU A 37 5.32 -6.29 4.44
CA LEU A 37 5.97 -7.04 3.36
C LEU A 37 7.31 -6.39 3.06
N ASN A 38 8.40 -7.11 3.29
CA ASN A 38 9.74 -6.66 2.89
C ASN A 38 10.11 -7.26 1.53
N ARG A 39 10.14 -6.43 0.48
CA ARG A 39 10.35 -6.89 -0.90
C ARG A 39 11.81 -7.22 -1.24
N SER A 40 12.80 -6.77 -0.47
CA SER A 40 14.20 -7.16 -0.67
C SER A 40 14.54 -8.47 0.06
N LYS A 41 13.90 -8.77 1.20
CA LYS A 41 14.09 -10.03 1.95
C LYS A 41 13.07 -11.14 1.63
N GLY A 42 11.91 -10.81 1.06
CA GLY A 42 10.81 -11.77 0.85
C GLY A 42 10.09 -12.17 2.15
N GLU A 43 10.25 -11.36 3.20
CA GLU A 43 9.68 -11.54 4.54
C GLU A 43 8.28 -10.93 4.64
N ILE A 44 7.46 -11.56 5.49
CA ILE A 44 6.09 -11.14 5.81
C ILE A 44 5.91 -11.31 7.31
N HIS A 45 5.41 -10.28 7.98
CA HIS A 45 5.05 -10.34 9.41
C HIS A 45 3.88 -9.41 9.72
N LYS A 46 3.20 -9.63 10.84
CA LYS A 46 2.08 -8.81 11.29
C LYS A 46 2.41 -8.07 12.58
N VAL A 47 2.14 -6.77 12.61
CA VAL A 47 2.33 -5.90 13.77
C VAL A 47 1.06 -5.08 14.04
N ASP A 48 1.03 -4.36 15.17
CA ASP A 48 0.04 -3.31 15.41
C ASP A 48 0.34 -2.08 14.54
N PHE A 49 -0.68 -1.35 14.11
CA PHE A 49 -0.49 -0.13 13.31
C PHE A 49 0.32 0.96 14.04
N SER A 50 0.27 0.99 15.37
CA SER A 50 1.12 1.84 16.20
C SER A 50 2.63 1.62 15.97
N LYS A 51 3.02 0.47 15.42
CA LYS A 51 4.40 0.16 15.04
C LYS A 51 4.84 0.75 13.70
N LEU A 52 3.99 1.50 12.99
CA LEU A 52 4.38 2.22 11.77
C LEU A 52 5.58 3.16 12.00
N THR A 53 5.68 3.78 13.18
CA THR A 53 6.80 4.64 13.56
C THR A 53 8.15 3.93 13.55
N ASP A 54 8.18 2.62 13.83
CA ASP A 54 9.42 1.84 13.87
C ASP A 54 10.02 1.62 12.46
N TYR A 55 9.27 1.94 11.39
CA TYR A 55 9.69 1.87 10.00
C TYR A 55 10.03 3.25 9.39
N ILE A 56 9.77 4.34 10.11
CA ILE A 56 10.00 5.72 9.65
C ILE A 56 11.30 6.23 10.26
N LYS A 57 12.25 6.62 9.41
CA LYS A 57 13.55 7.18 9.78
C LYS A 57 13.53 8.71 9.72
N GLU A 58 14.55 9.33 10.32
CA GLU A 58 14.84 10.74 10.07
C GLU A 58 15.19 10.96 8.59
N GLY A 59 14.54 11.92 7.94
CA GLY A 59 14.67 12.20 6.51
C GLY A 59 13.52 11.68 5.64
N ASP A 60 12.70 10.74 6.14
CA ASP A 60 11.52 10.25 5.43
C ASP A 60 10.39 11.31 5.39
N VAL A 61 9.79 11.53 4.22
CA VAL A 61 8.56 12.34 4.09
C VAL A 61 7.36 11.43 3.96
N ILE A 62 6.38 11.54 4.85
CA ILE A 62 5.12 10.80 4.71
C ILE A 62 4.14 11.62 3.88
N CYS A 63 3.84 11.17 2.67
CA CYS A 63 2.76 11.76 1.87
C CYS A 63 1.46 11.00 2.16
N PHE A 64 0.62 11.66 2.95
CA PHE A 64 -0.78 11.30 3.07
C PHE A 64 -1.53 11.77 1.83
N ASN A 65 -2.46 10.95 1.33
CA ASN A 65 -3.54 11.45 0.50
C ASN A 65 -4.55 12.24 1.36
N ASP A 66 -4.11 13.43 1.80
CA ASP A 66 -4.97 14.59 1.75
C ASP A 66 -4.67 15.31 0.41
N SER A 67 -5.60 16.11 -0.11
CA SER A 67 -5.40 16.69 -1.44
C SER A 67 -4.29 17.75 -1.42
N THR A 68 -3.09 17.38 -1.93
CA THR A 68 -1.79 18.13 -2.06
C THR A 68 -0.83 18.03 -0.83
N ILE A 69 0.52 17.99 -0.92
CA ILE A 69 1.48 18.03 -2.06
C ILE A 69 2.93 17.55 -1.67
N ILE A 70 3.67 16.88 -2.60
CA ILE A 70 5.19 16.76 -2.69
C ILE A 70 5.94 16.06 -1.51
N ASN A 71 7.26 15.73 -1.52
CA ASN A 71 8.01 14.67 -2.28
C ASN A 71 9.28 14.18 -1.50
N HIS A 72 9.27 12.97 -0.90
CA HIS A 72 10.38 11.96 -0.79
C HIS A 72 9.99 10.83 0.19
N MET A 73 9.41 9.72 -0.30
CA MET A 73 7.99 9.59 0.01
C MET A 73 7.47 8.22 0.50
N PHE A 74 7.20 8.12 1.80
CA PHE A 74 6.28 7.14 2.39
C PHE A 74 4.86 7.44 1.92
N ILE A 75 4.32 6.67 0.96
CA ILE A 75 2.97 6.93 0.46
C ILE A 75 1.93 6.20 1.29
N CYS A 76 0.99 6.97 1.84
CA CYS A 76 -0.29 6.46 2.33
C CYS A 76 -1.35 6.57 1.22
N LYS A 77 -1.74 5.40 0.65
CA LYS A 77 -2.78 5.13 -0.36
C LYS A 77 -2.37 5.25 -1.84
N THR A 78 -2.88 4.30 -2.60
CA THR A 78 -2.75 4.08 -4.06
C THR A 78 -3.02 5.30 -4.95
N THR A 79 -3.90 6.22 -4.54
CA THR A 79 -4.23 7.44 -5.29
C THR A 79 -3.04 8.39 -5.40
N VAL A 80 -2.28 8.55 -4.32
CA VAL A 80 -1.09 9.41 -4.27
C VAL A 80 0.03 8.81 -5.13
N THR A 81 0.24 7.48 -5.07
CA THR A 81 1.15 6.75 -5.99
C THR A 81 0.92 7.12 -7.45
N ARG A 82 -0.34 7.08 -7.91
CA ARG A 82 -0.70 7.42 -9.30
C ARG A 82 -0.46 8.90 -9.63
N CYS A 83 -0.75 9.81 -8.71
CA CYS A 83 -0.56 11.24 -8.90
C CYS A 83 0.92 11.58 -9.13
N LEU A 84 1.80 11.04 -8.28
CA LEU A 84 3.22 11.36 -8.24
C LEU A 84 4.00 10.74 -9.40
N GLU A 85 3.70 9.50 -9.75
CA GLU A 85 4.23 8.86 -10.96
C GLU A 85 3.79 9.57 -12.25
N SER A 86 2.70 10.36 -12.20
CA SER A 86 2.30 11.24 -13.31
C SER A 86 3.04 12.58 -13.32
N ALA A 87 3.51 13.06 -12.16
CA ALA A 87 4.24 14.32 -11.99
C ALA A 87 5.77 14.19 -12.15
N TYR A 88 6.28 12.95 -12.25
CA TYR A 88 7.70 12.65 -12.43
C TYR A 88 8.16 12.89 -13.87
N SER A 89 9.15 13.78 -14.04
CA SER A 89 9.77 14.08 -15.32
C SER A 89 10.93 13.12 -15.60
N ARG A 90 10.75 12.26 -16.60
CA ARG A 90 11.80 11.34 -17.09
C ARG A 90 13.02 12.07 -17.66
N GLU A 91 12.83 13.26 -18.21
CA GLU A 91 13.89 14.07 -18.85
C GLU A 91 14.88 14.64 -17.83
N HIS A 92 14.38 15.07 -16.66
CA HIS A 92 15.20 15.72 -15.63
C HIS A 92 15.42 14.84 -14.39
N ASN A 93 14.95 13.59 -14.43
CA ASN A 93 14.99 12.63 -13.32
C ASN A 93 14.44 13.20 -11.99
N CYS A 94 13.43 14.06 -12.06
CA CYS A 94 12.89 14.77 -10.89
C CYS A 94 11.38 14.99 -11.00
N LEU A 95 10.74 15.23 -9.87
CA LEU A 95 9.32 15.59 -9.82
C LEU A 95 9.15 17.09 -10.07
N LYS A 96 8.26 17.45 -11.00
CA LYS A 96 7.88 18.84 -11.25
C LYS A 96 6.50 19.13 -10.66
N ALA A 97 6.39 20.25 -9.96
CA ALA A 97 5.10 20.78 -9.52
C ALA A 97 4.17 20.93 -10.75
N SER A 98 3.02 20.27 -10.69
CA SER A 98 2.08 20.16 -11.80
C SER A 98 0.67 19.91 -11.26
N SER A 99 -0.34 20.27 -12.06
CA SER A 99 -1.76 20.12 -11.73
C SER A 99 -2.53 19.65 -12.96
N GLY A 100 -3.32 18.59 -12.82
CA GLY A 100 -4.11 18.04 -13.92
C GLY A 100 -4.74 16.70 -13.58
N TRP A 101 -5.49 16.14 -14.51
CA TRP A 101 -6.10 14.83 -14.36
C TRP A 101 -5.11 13.72 -14.68
N THR A 102 -4.92 12.76 -13.76
CA THR A 102 -4.16 11.55 -14.03
C THR A 102 -5.06 10.38 -14.45
N ALA A 103 -4.94 9.98 -15.71
CA ALA A 103 -5.44 8.71 -16.22
C ALA A 103 -4.42 7.56 -16.05
N LEU A 104 -3.30 7.77 -15.33
CA LEU A 104 -2.21 6.79 -15.23
C LEU A 104 -2.71 5.48 -14.63
N TYR A 105 -2.65 4.42 -15.43
CA TYR A 105 -2.94 3.05 -15.03
C TYR A 105 -1.61 2.31 -14.81
N ILE A 106 -1.28 2.01 -13.56
CA ILE A 106 -0.12 1.21 -13.19
C ILE A 106 -0.43 -0.24 -13.55
N HIS A 107 0.21 -0.73 -14.61
CA HIS A 107 0.01 -2.06 -15.19
C HIS A 107 1.18 -3.00 -14.90
N PRO A 108 1.01 -4.32 -15.08
CA PRO A 108 2.11 -5.28 -15.09
C PRO A 108 3.32 -4.84 -15.93
N GLY A 109 4.49 -4.75 -15.28
CA GLY A 109 5.75 -4.29 -15.85
C GLY A 109 6.06 -2.80 -15.67
N TYR A 110 5.17 -2.02 -15.04
CA TYR A 110 5.44 -0.60 -14.75
C TYR A 110 6.42 -0.47 -13.57
N GLN A 111 7.63 0.03 -13.82
CA GLN A 111 8.59 0.38 -12.77
C GLN A 111 8.21 1.73 -12.14
N LEU A 112 7.83 1.70 -10.86
CA LEU A 112 7.70 2.88 -10.02
C LEU A 112 9.07 3.51 -9.79
N LYS A 113 9.14 4.84 -9.78
CA LYS A 113 10.38 5.61 -9.74
C LYS A 113 10.46 6.61 -8.59
N VAL A 114 9.32 6.88 -7.94
CA VAL A 114 9.17 7.93 -6.92
C VAL A 114 8.94 7.35 -5.53
N VAL A 115 8.61 6.05 -5.44
CA VAL A 115 7.93 5.48 -4.28
C VAL A 115 8.70 4.28 -3.74
N ASP A 116 9.37 4.49 -2.62
CA ASP A 116 10.19 3.46 -1.96
C ASP A 116 9.34 2.53 -1.10
N CYS A 117 8.35 3.10 -0.39
CA CYS A 117 7.42 2.43 0.53
C CYS A 117 5.95 2.75 0.22
N LEU A 118 5.06 1.75 0.34
CA LEU A 118 3.62 1.88 0.12
C LEU A 118 2.82 1.35 1.31
N LEU A 119 2.08 2.24 1.99
CA LEU A 119 1.03 1.88 2.93
C LEU A 119 -0.34 1.92 2.24
N THR A 120 -1.08 0.82 2.28
CA THR A 120 -2.42 0.70 1.69
C THR A 120 -3.32 -0.21 2.53
N ASN A 121 -4.63 -0.19 2.30
CA ASN A 121 -5.57 -1.12 2.94
C ASN A 121 -5.41 -2.54 2.37
N LEU A 122 -5.90 -3.54 3.09
CA LEU A 122 -6.05 -4.89 2.52
C LEU A 122 -7.18 -4.91 1.47
N HIS A 123 -6.87 -5.39 0.27
CA HIS A 123 -7.76 -5.33 -0.90
C HIS A 123 -8.44 -6.67 -1.20
N GLN A 124 -9.66 -6.60 -1.74
CA GLN A 124 -10.39 -7.77 -2.22
C GLN A 124 -9.67 -8.41 -3.44
N PRO A 125 -9.77 -9.75 -3.63
CA PRO A 125 -9.19 -10.45 -4.77
C PRO A 125 -9.75 -9.91 -6.09
N LYS A 126 -9.00 -10.12 -7.18
CA LYS A 126 -9.37 -9.72 -8.55
C LYS A 126 -9.70 -8.23 -8.75
N THR A 127 -9.34 -7.34 -7.81
CA THR A 127 -9.53 -5.87 -7.95
C THR A 127 -8.36 -5.18 -8.65
N THR A 128 -8.60 -4.00 -9.23
CA THR A 128 -7.55 -3.15 -9.84
C THR A 128 -6.56 -2.61 -8.81
N HIS A 129 -7.00 -2.34 -7.59
CA HIS A 129 -6.13 -1.98 -6.47
C HIS A 129 -5.14 -3.10 -6.13
N MET A 130 -5.58 -4.37 -6.21
CA MET A 130 -4.70 -5.52 -6.04
C MET A 130 -3.64 -5.61 -7.15
N VAL A 131 -4.00 -5.30 -8.40
CA VAL A 131 -3.04 -5.27 -9.52
C VAL A 131 -1.92 -4.24 -9.28
N LEU A 132 -2.26 -3.02 -8.84
CA LEU A 132 -1.28 -1.98 -8.49
C LEU A 132 -0.41 -2.43 -7.31
N THR A 133 -1.03 -2.98 -6.27
CA THR A 133 -0.33 -3.45 -5.07
C THR A 133 0.66 -4.58 -5.39
N GLY A 134 0.29 -5.49 -6.29
CA GLY A 134 1.17 -6.55 -6.79
C GLY A 134 2.26 -6.09 -7.76
N GLN A 135 2.13 -4.90 -8.34
CA GLN A 135 3.26 -4.23 -9.00
C GLN A 135 4.26 -3.65 -8.01
N PHE A 136 3.78 -3.15 -6.87
CA PHE A 136 4.65 -2.63 -5.83
C PHE A 136 5.40 -3.74 -5.08
N ALA A 137 4.67 -4.76 -4.61
CA ALA A 137 5.22 -5.84 -3.78
C ALA A 137 5.90 -6.97 -4.57
N GLY A 138 5.60 -7.08 -5.87
CA GLY A 138 5.79 -8.33 -6.61
C GLY A 138 4.64 -9.31 -6.35
N VAL A 139 4.20 -10.00 -7.40
CA VAL A 139 3.01 -10.86 -7.35
C VAL A 139 3.18 -12.00 -6.35
N ASP A 140 4.31 -12.70 -6.38
CA ASP A 140 4.50 -13.93 -5.60
C ASP A 140 4.59 -13.64 -4.10
N LEU A 141 5.24 -12.54 -3.69
CA LEU A 141 5.29 -12.08 -2.30
C LEU A 141 3.91 -11.68 -1.80
N LEU A 142 3.13 -10.98 -2.64
CA LEU A 142 1.78 -10.56 -2.29
C LEU A 142 0.83 -11.74 -2.14
N ILE A 143 0.88 -12.71 -3.06
CA ILE A 143 0.08 -13.94 -2.94
C ILE A 143 0.49 -14.73 -1.70
N LYS A 144 1.80 -14.94 -1.47
CA LYS A 144 2.33 -15.59 -0.25
C LYS A 144 1.78 -14.93 1.03
N ALA A 145 1.71 -13.59 1.07
CA ALA A 145 1.14 -12.84 2.18
C ALA A 145 -0.36 -13.08 2.36
N TYR A 146 -1.14 -13.01 1.28
CA TYR A 146 -2.60 -13.22 1.30
C TYR A 146 -3.02 -14.70 1.41
N THR A 147 -2.08 -15.65 1.34
CA THR A 147 -2.29 -17.07 1.68
C THR A 147 -1.67 -17.46 3.03
N SER A 148 -1.00 -16.55 3.73
CA SER A 148 -0.33 -16.83 5.01
C SER A 148 -1.32 -16.90 6.19
N GLU A 149 -0.91 -17.53 7.28
CA GLU A 149 -1.65 -17.50 8.55
C GLU A 149 -1.83 -16.07 9.09
N HIS A 150 -0.92 -15.14 8.77
CA HIS A 150 -0.98 -13.77 9.25
C HIS A 150 -2.24 -13.03 8.76
N ILE A 151 -2.79 -13.37 7.59
CA ILE A 151 -3.96 -12.69 7.02
C ILE A 151 -5.29 -13.14 7.64
N GLN A 152 -5.35 -14.34 8.24
CA GLN A 152 -6.63 -15.01 8.57
C GLN A 152 -7.47 -14.27 9.61
N SER A 153 -6.81 -13.55 10.53
CA SER A 153 -7.47 -12.69 11.52
C SER A 153 -7.44 -11.20 11.18
N CYS A 154 -7.07 -10.84 9.95
CA CYS A 154 -7.09 -9.46 9.49
C CYS A 154 -8.46 -9.07 8.94
N GLN A 155 -8.80 -7.79 9.08
CA GLN A 155 -10.01 -7.17 8.54
C GLN A 155 -9.68 -6.40 7.26
N PHE A 156 -10.58 -6.40 6.28
CA PHE A 156 -10.33 -5.94 4.91
C PHE A 156 -11.14 -4.69 4.56
N ASP A 157 -10.79 -4.10 3.41
CA ASP A 157 -11.45 -2.94 2.81
C ASP A 157 -11.21 -1.61 3.55
N MET A 158 -11.98 -0.57 3.21
CA MET A 158 -11.77 0.84 3.59
C MET A 158 -11.70 1.12 5.11
N PHE A 159 -12.15 0.19 5.94
CA PHE A 159 -12.24 0.29 7.40
C PHE A 159 -11.48 -0.82 8.16
N GLY A 160 -10.88 -1.76 7.44
CA GLY A 160 -10.10 -2.85 8.01
C GLY A 160 -8.65 -2.46 8.32
N ASP A 161 -7.85 -3.50 8.42
CA ASP A 161 -6.41 -3.46 8.58
C ASP A 161 -5.70 -2.99 7.30
N CYS A 162 -4.42 -2.69 7.46
CA CYS A 162 -3.57 -2.19 6.40
C CYS A 162 -2.36 -3.09 6.14
N MET A 163 -1.63 -2.74 5.10
CA MET A 163 -0.43 -3.39 4.66
C MET A 163 0.60 -2.32 4.30
N LEU A 164 1.82 -2.49 4.81
CA LEU A 164 2.98 -1.68 4.51
C LEU A 164 3.95 -2.53 3.69
N ILE A 165 4.32 -2.05 2.51
CA ILE A 165 5.31 -2.69 1.66
C ILE A 165 6.56 -1.82 1.66
N ILE A 166 7.68 -2.40 2.10
CA ILE A 166 8.98 -1.74 2.22
C ILE A 166 10.04 -2.47 1.41
N GLN A 167 11.14 -1.80 1.12
CA GLN A 167 12.43 -2.43 0.82
C GLN A 167 13.44 -2.00 1.89
N ASP A 168 14.36 -2.88 2.27
CA ASP A 168 15.58 -2.41 2.92
C ASP A 168 16.41 -1.62 1.89
N GLU A 169 17.07 -0.56 2.34
CA GLU A 169 18.13 0.09 1.56
C GLU A 169 19.20 -0.95 1.24
N GLY A 170 19.44 -1.17 -0.06
CA GLY A 170 20.64 -1.89 -0.49
C GLY A 170 21.87 -1.10 -0.04
N GLN A 171 22.89 -1.81 0.45
CA GLN A 171 24.22 -1.23 0.62
C GLN A 171 24.77 -0.93 -0.79
N GLY A 172 24.57 0.31 -1.25
CA GLY A 172 25.13 0.87 -2.48
C GLY A 172 26.37 1.70 -2.20
#